data_AF-A0A9E5AVM3-F1
#
_entry.id   AF-A0A9E5AVM3-F1
#
_cell.length_a   1.000
_cell.length_b   1.000
_cell.length_c   1.000
_cell.angle_alpha   90.00
_cell.angle_beta   90.00
_cell.angle_gamma   90.00
#
_symmetry.space_group_name_H-M   'P 1'
#
loop_
_entity.id
_entity.type
_entity.pdbx_description
1 polymer ?
#
loop_
_entity_poly.entity_id
_entity_poly.type
_entity_poly.pdbx_seq_one_letter_code
_entity_poly.pdbx_strand_id
1 'polypeptide(L)'
;MNANQEQAINRLLEQPDGLGELAPHFEGSAAIKAELDSLKLGSGDWAACVRAGLYLRFNFLDESHTISQGIHTVEGSYWHAIMHRREPDYSNSKYWFRKVGSHPVLKVLPNADPLAFVDLCEEAAGDPALYKQAVELQRAEWLALFDHCVASFDR
;
A
#
# COMPACT_ATOMS: atom_id res chain seq x y z
N MET A 1 3.94 1.18 -19.19
CA MET A 1 4.27 2.61 -18.92
C MET A 1 5.16 3.18 -20.00
N ASN A 2 5.19 4.51 -20.12
CA ASN A 2 6.22 5.23 -20.88
C ASN A 2 7.36 5.68 -19.96
N ALA A 3 8.52 6.01 -20.55
CA ALA A 3 9.73 6.38 -19.81
C ALA A 3 9.53 7.57 -18.84
N ASN A 4 8.67 8.53 -19.19
CA ASN A 4 8.40 9.67 -18.31
C ASN A 4 7.59 9.28 -17.06
N GLN A 5 6.63 8.34 -17.21
CA GLN A 5 5.87 7.79 -16.09
C GLN A 5 6.78 7.01 -15.14
N GLU A 6 7.62 6.13 -15.69
CA GLU A 6 8.57 5.34 -14.92
C GLU A 6 9.55 6.22 -14.15
N GLN A 7 10.14 7.23 -14.80
CA GLN A 7 11.04 8.18 -14.14
C GLN A 7 10.34 8.94 -13.01
N ALA A 8 9.09 9.34 -13.19
CA ALA A 8 8.33 10.05 -12.15
C ALA A 8 8.03 9.14 -10.94
N ILE A 9 7.66 7.87 -11.19
CA ILE A 9 7.44 6.89 -10.13
C ILE A 9 8.75 6.65 -9.36
N ASN A 10 9.87 6.43 -10.07
CA ASN A 10 11.17 6.19 -9.42
C ASN A 10 11.60 7.36 -8.53
N ARG A 11 11.42 8.60 -8.98
CA ARG A 11 11.69 9.78 -8.15
C ARG A 11 10.87 9.82 -6.87
N LEU A 12 9.60 9.40 -6.92
CA LEU A 12 8.76 9.30 -5.73
C LEU A 12 9.23 8.16 -4.82
N LEU A 13 9.58 7.01 -5.38
CA LEU A 13 10.09 5.88 -4.58
C LEU A 13 11.37 6.22 -3.81
N GLU A 14 12.22 7.09 -4.37
CA GLU A 14 13.44 7.61 -3.75
C GLU A 14 13.19 8.62 -2.62
N GLN A 15 11.99 9.17 -2.48
CA GLN A 15 11.69 10.14 -1.42
C GLN A 15 11.72 9.47 -0.03
N PRO A 16 12.29 10.16 0.98
CA PRO A 16 12.32 9.66 2.33
C PRO A 16 10.91 9.57 2.91
N ASP A 17 10.77 8.58 3.77
CA ASP A 17 9.59 8.26 4.55
C ASP A 17 8.34 7.83 3.78
N GLY A 18 7.60 6.89 4.36
CA GLY A 18 6.33 6.52 3.77
C GLY A 18 5.59 5.32 4.31
N LEU A 19 6.33 4.45 4.98
CA LEU A 19 5.75 3.39 5.78
C LEU A 19 6.63 3.21 7.02
N GLY A 20 7.12 4.32 7.60
CA GLY A 20 7.88 4.32 8.86
C GLY A 20 7.05 3.98 10.09
N GLU A 21 5.74 3.97 9.93
CA GLU A 21 4.77 3.73 10.99
C GLU A 21 3.70 2.77 10.49
N LEU A 22 3.20 1.92 11.40
CA LEU A 22 2.02 1.10 11.13
C LEU A 22 0.80 2.00 10.93
N ALA A 23 0.57 2.90 11.88
CA ALA A 23 -0.46 3.92 11.85
C ALA A 23 0.21 5.31 11.78
N PRO A 24 0.05 6.06 10.68
CA PRO A 24 0.77 7.31 10.51
C PRO A 24 0.14 8.44 11.34
N HIS A 25 0.99 9.31 11.89
CA HIS A 25 0.55 10.52 12.59
C HIS A 25 0.46 11.74 11.67
N PHE A 26 1.15 11.69 10.54
CA PHE A 26 1.25 12.78 9.57
C PHE A 26 1.24 12.26 8.14
N GLU A 27 0.75 13.10 7.24
CA GLU A 27 0.82 12.87 5.80
C GLU A 27 2.15 13.36 5.21
N GLY A 28 2.44 12.92 3.99
CA GLY A 28 3.51 13.49 3.19
C GLY A 28 3.33 14.98 2.94
N SER A 29 4.40 15.66 2.54
CA SER A 29 4.34 17.11 2.30
C SER A 29 3.40 17.49 1.15
N ALA A 30 2.91 18.73 1.14
CA ALA A 30 2.13 19.28 0.04
C ALA A 30 2.86 19.22 -1.32
N ALA A 31 4.20 19.26 -1.32
CA ALA A 31 5.00 19.10 -2.54
C ALA A 31 4.91 17.68 -3.10
N ILE A 32 5.00 16.66 -2.23
CA ILE A 32 4.79 15.26 -2.61
C ILE A 32 3.35 15.07 -3.11
N LYS A 33 2.38 15.66 -2.41
CA LYS A 33 0.98 15.60 -2.82
C LYS A 33 0.77 16.14 -4.24
N ALA A 34 1.34 17.32 -4.53
CA ALA A 34 1.27 17.92 -5.85
C ALA A 34 1.96 17.07 -6.94
N GLU A 35 3.09 16.43 -6.62
CA GLU A 35 3.74 15.51 -7.56
C GLU A 35 2.85 14.30 -7.85
N LEU A 36 2.27 13.67 -6.82
CA LEU A 36 1.32 12.55 -6.96
C LEU A 36 0.09 12.93 -7.81
N ASP A 37 -0.51 14.09 -7.54
CA ASP A 37 -1.66 14.61 -8.28
C ASP A 37 -1.34 14.87 -9.77
N SER A 38 -0.09 15.21 -10.06
CA SER A 38 0.36 15.50 -11.42
C SER A 38 0.60 14.24 -12.27
N LEU A 39 0.73 13.06 -11.64
CA LEU A 39 1.08 11.81 -12.33
C LEU A 39 0.06 11.41 -13.39
N LYS A 40 0.53 11.27 -14.62
CA LYS A 40 -0.28 10.89 -15.78
C LYS A 40 -0.19 9.38 -16.04
N LEU A 41 -0.84 8.56 -15.21
CA LEU A 41 -0.86 7.10 -15.37
C LEU A 41 -2.04 6.58 -16.22
N GLY A 42 -3.04 7.40 -16.52
CA GLY A 42 -4.29 6.94 -17.16
C GLY A 42 -5.34 6.47 -16.15
N SER A 43 -6.37 5.76 -16.64
CA SER A 43 -7.60 5.44 -15.91
C SER A 43 -7.92 3.94 -15.76
N GLY A 44 -7.04 3.03 -16.20
CA GLY A 44 -7.26 1.60 -16.03
C GLY A 44 -6.96 1.12 -14.60
N ASP A 45 -7.48 -0.06 -14.23
CA ASP A 45 -7.35 -0.62 -12.88
C ASP A 45 -5.89 -0.75 -12.41
N TRP A 46 -4.97 -1.14 -13.29
CA TRP A 46 -3.54 -1.21 -12.96
C TRP A 46 -2.94 0.17 -12.66
N ALA A 47 -3.30 1.17 -13.45
CA ALA A 47 -2.89 2.55 -13.21
C ALA A 47 -3.47 3.09 -11.89
N ALA A 48 -4.72 2.73 -11.59
CA ALA A 48 -5.35 3.05 -10.32
C ALA A 48 -4.65 2.35 -9.14
N CYS A 49 -4.29 1.07 -9.27
CA CYS A 49 -3.54 0.33 -8.24
C CYS A 49 -2.19 0.99 -7.93
N VAL A 50 -1.42 1.35 -8.97
CA VAL A 50 -0.15 2.08 -8.80
C VAL A 50 -0.39 3.40 -8.08
N ARG A 51 -1.44 4.15 -8.45
CA ARG A 51 -1.78 5.42 -7.80
C ARG A 51 -2.18 5.23 -6.32
N ALA A 52 -3.02 4.24 -6.01
CA ALA A 52 -3.44 3.93 -4.64
C ALA A 52 -2.24 3.56 -3.75
N GLY A 53 -1.32 2.74 -4.27
CA GLY A 53 -0.09 2.37 -3.59
C GLY A 53 0.81 3.58 -3.32
N LEU A 54 1.01 4.47 -4.29
CA LEU A 54 1.83 5.68 -4.11
C LEU A 54 1.25 6.64 -3.07
N TYR A 55 -0.07 6.87 -3.07
CA TYR A 55 -0.72 7.65 -2.02
C TYR A 55 -0.54 7.02 -0.65
N LEU A 56 -0.76 5.71 -0.56
CA LEU A 56 -0.58 4.96 0.67
C LEU A 56 0.85 5.07 1.20
N ARG A 57 1.84 4.99 0.31
CA ARG A 57 3.26 5.19 0.65
C ARG A 57 3.54 6.57 1.22
N PHE A 58 2.69 7.58 1.10
CA PHE A 58 2.94 8.87 1.74
C PHE A 58 1.86 9.23 2.75
N ASN A 59 1.21 8.21 3.31
CA ASN A 59 0.20 8.33 4.36
C ASN A 59 -1.05 9.13 3.96
N PHE A 60 -1.23 9.41 2.66
CA PHE A 60 -2.46 10.00 2.11
C PHE A 60 -3.55 8.92 2.06
N LEU A 61 -4.07 8.58 3.24
CA LEU A 61 -4.97 7.44 3.43
C LEU A 61 -6.31 7.68 2.72
N ASP A 62 -6.84 8.91 2.75
CA ASP A 62 -8.11 9.27 2.10
C ASP A 62 -8.07 9.08 0.58
N GLU A 63 -6.99 9.51 -0.08
CA GLU A 63 -6.79 9.33 -1.51
C GLU A 63 -6.59 7.85 -1.85
N SER A 64 -5.79 7.14 -1.06
CA SER A 64 -5.57 5.70 -1.26
C SER A 64 -6.87 4.92 -1.09
N HIS A 65 -7.66 5.24 -0.06
CA HIS A 65 -8.97 4.66 0.21
C HIS A 65 -9.94 4.92 -0.93
N THR A 66 -10.09 6.17 -1.35
CA THR A 66 -10.99 6.56 -2.46
C THR A 66 -10.69 5.79 -3.73
N ILE A 67 -9.40 5.62 -4.05
CA ILE A 67 -8.97 4.89 -5.25
C ILE A 67 -9.17 3.38 -5.08
N SER A 68 -8.67 2.79 -3.99
CA SER A 68 -8.73 1.35 -3.75
C SER A 68 -10.15 0.82 -3.63
N GLN A 69 -11.06 1.58 -3.00
CA GLN A 69 -12.48 1.25 -2.95
C GLN A 69 -13.14 1.18 -4.34
N GLY A 70 -12.66 1.99 -5.28
CA GLY A 70 -13.16 2.01 -6.67
C GLY A 70 -12.60 0.91 -7.56
N ILE A 71 -11.62 0.12 -7.11
CA ILE A 71 -10.99 -0.94 -7.90
C ILE A 71 -11.63 -2.29 -7.53
N HIS A 72 -12.41 -2.86 -8.45
CA HIS A 72 -13.13 -4.12 -8.22
C HIS A 72 -12.31 -5.37 -8.58
N THR A 73 -11.04 -5.40 -8.16
CA THR A 73 -10.11 -6.52 -8.36
C THR A 73 -9.57 -7.05 -7.03
N VAL A 74 -8.78 -8.12 -7.11
CA VAL A 74 -8.05 -8.67 -5.96
C VAL A 74 -7.04 -7.65 -5.42
N GLU A 75 -6.32 -6.96 -6.31
CA GLU A 75 -5.33 -5.94 -5.97
C GLU A 75 -5.99 -4.69 -5.37
N GLY A 76 -7.16 -4.29 -5.87
CA GLY A 76 -7.97 -3.24 -5.25
C GLY A 76 -8.34 -3.59 -3.81
N SER A 77 -8.83 -4.81 -3.59
CA SER A 77 -9.13 -5.33 -2.24
C SER A 77 -7.88 -5.39 -1.36
N TYR A 78 -6.72 -5.73 -1.92
CA TYR A 78 -5.46 -5.78 -1.18
C TYR A 78 -5.03 -4.37 -0.73
N TRP A 79 -5.00 -3.39 -1.63
CA TRP A 79 -4.71 -2.00 -1.25
C TRP A 79 -5.66 -1.47 -0.18
N HIS A 80 -6.95 -1.77 -0.32
CA HIS A 80 -7.98 -1.39 0.64
C HIS A 80 -7.73 -2.03 2.02
N ALA A 81 -7.30 -3.29 2.05
CA ALA A 81 -6.97 -4.00 3.28
C ALA A 81 -5.75 -3.39 4.00
N ILE A 82 -4.68 -3.07 3.26
CA ILE A 82 -3.50 -2.41 3.83
C ILE A 82 -3.89 -1.02 4.35
N MET A 83 -4.66 -0.25 3.57
CA MET A 83 -5.15 1.08 3.98
C MET A 83 -5.88 1.02 5.31
N HIS A 84 -6.89 0.15 5.46
CA HIS A 84 -7.62 -0.01 6.73
C HIS A 84 -6.72 -0.44 7.90
N ARG A 85 -5.70 -1.27 7.65
CA ARG A 85 -4.73 -1.64 8.69
C ARG A 85 -3.93 -0.43 9.19
N ARG A 86 -3.71 0.55 8.32
CA ARG A 86 -2.96 1.77 8.62
C ARG A 86 -3.80 2.86 9.31
N GLU A 87 -5.13 2.79 9.28
CA GLU A 87 -6.02 3.63 10.11
C GLU A 87 -6.50 2.93 11.41
N PRO A 88 -5.70 1.98 11.91
CA PRO A 88 -6.10 0.98 12.90
C PRO A 88 -7.53 0.39 12.83
N ASP A 89 -8.14 0.26 11.65
CA ASP A 89 -9.40 -0.47 11.45
C ASP A 89 -9.11 -1.94 11.09
N TYR A 90 -8.64 -2.69 12.08
CA TYR A 90 -8.19 -4.07 11.91
C TYR A 90 -9.31 -5.01 11.47
N SER A 91 -10.54 -4.80 11.94
CA SER A 91 -11.70 -5.64 11.57
C SER A 91 -12.02 -5.51 10.09
N ASN A 92 -12.05 -4.28 9.58
CA ASN A 92 -12.32 -3.99 8.18
C ASN A 92 -11.15 -4.40 7.28
N SER A 93 -9.91 -4.19 7.73
CA SER A 93 -8.72 -4.74 7.08
C SER A 93 -8.84 -6.26 6.87
N LYS A 94 -9.19 -7.02 7.93
CA LYS A 94 -9.44 -8.47 7.85
C LYS A 94 -10.57 -8.81 6.89
N TYR A 95 -11.63 -8.01 6.81
CA TYR A 95 -12.72 -8.21 5.84
C TYR A 95 -12.22 -8.13 4.39
N TRP A 96 -11.42 -7.10 4.07
CA TRP A 96 -10.85 -6.95 2.72
C TRP A 96 -9.80 -8.00 2.39
N PHE A 97 -8.96 -8.39 3.36
CA PHE A 97 -8.00 -9.49 3.16
C PHE A 97 -8.67 -10.82 2.83
N ARG A 98 -9.87 -11.09 3.36
CA ARG A 98 -10.64 -12.30 2.96
C ARG A 98 -11.08 -12.28 1.49
N LYS A 99 -11.22 -11.09 0.88
CA LYS A 99 -11.49 -10.95 -0.56
C LYS A 99 -10.24 -11.12 -1.43
N VAL A 100 -9.04 -10.99 -0.85
CA VAL A 100 -7.78 -11.16 -1.58
C VAL A 100 -7.54 -12.62 -1.95
N GLY A 101 -7.84 -13.55 -1.05
CA GLY A 101 -7.65 -14.98 -1.27
C GLY A 101 -6.17 -15.34 -1.50
N SER A 102 -5.89 -16.23 -2.44
CA SER A 102 -4.54 -16.72 -2.73
C SER A 102 -3.78 -15.83 -3.73
N HIS A 103 -3.33 -14.66 -3.27
CA HIS A 103 -2.54 -13.75 -4.09
C HIS A 103 -1.05 -14.14 -4.15
N PRO A 104 -0.35 -14.01 -5.31
CA PRO A 104 1.07 -14.36 -5.42
C PRO A 104 1.98 -13.61 -4.46
N VAL A 105 1.67 -12.35 -4.14
CA VAL A 105 2.46 -11.54 -3.19
C VAL A 105 2.51 -12.17 -1.80
N LEU A 106 1.42 -12.78 -1.32
CA LEU A 106 1.40 -13.44 -0.02
C LEU A 106 2.41 -14.60 0.07
N LYS A 107 2.75 -15.23 -1.06
CA LYS A 107 3.68 -16.36 -1.11
C LYS A 107 5.14 -15.96 -0.98
N VAL A 108 5.47 -14.70 -1.24
CA VAL A 108 6.85 -14.19 -1.16
C VAL A 108 7.12 -13.48 0.18
N LEU A 109 6.10 -13.31 1.01
CA LEU A 109 6.24 -12.71 2.33
C LEU A 109 6.59 -13.77 3.39
N PRO A 110 7.39 -13.41 4.42
CA PRO A 110 7.72 -14.30 5.54
C PRO A 110 6.49 -14.86 6.27
N ASN A 111 5.38 -14.12 6.27
CA ASN A 111 4.09 -14.56 6.78
C ASN A 111 3.06 -14.55 5.64
N ALA A 112 2.71 -15.74 5.16
CA ALA A 112 1.76 -15.88 4.06
C ALA A 112 0.29 -15.73 4.50
N ASP A 113 0.03 -15.63 5.81
CA ASP A 113 -1.31 -15.37 6.35
C ASP A 113 -1.50 -13.86 6.61
N PRO A 114 -2.29 -13.17 5.77
CA PRO A 114 -2.51 -11.74 5.95
C PRO A 114 -3.33 -11.44 7.22
N LEU A 115 -4.21 -12.35 7.68
CA LEU A 115 -5.00 -12.10 8.88
C LEU A 115 -4.12 -12.12 10.13
N ALA A 116 -3.20 -13.09 10.20
CA ALA A 116 -2.18 -13.14 11.24
C ALA A 116 -1.28 -11.90 11.22
N PHE A 117 -1.02 -11.32 10.03
CA PHE A 117 -0.28 -10.07 9.96
C PHE A 117 -1.11 -8.87 10.48
N VAL A 118 -2.42 -8.83 10.24
CA VAL A 118 -3.28 -7.82 10.89
C VAL A 118 -3.22 -7.95 12.41
N ASP A 119 -3.34 -9.16 12.96
CA ASP A 119 -3.24 -9.41 14.41
C ASP A 119 -1.90 -8.93 14.97
N LEU A 120 -0.79 -9.23 14.28
CA LEU A 120 0.54 -8.76 14.67
C LEU A 120 0.65 -7.23 14.69
N CYS A 121 0.03 -6.53 13.73
CA CYS A 121 0.00 -5.06 13.73
C CYS A 121 -0.84 -4.49 14.88
N GLU A 122 -1.93 -5.14 15.26
CA GLU A 122 -2.79 -4.77 16.39
C GLU A 122 -2.04 -4.94 17.73
N GLU A 123 -1.35 -6.06 17.91
CA GLU A 123 -0.57 -6.36 19.11
C GLU A 123 0.68 -5.48 19.25
N ALA A 124 1.31 -5.13 18.12
CA ALA A 124 2.54 -4.35 18.08
C ALA A 124 2.44 -2.95 18.72
N ALA A 125 1.23 -2.41 18.91
CA ALA A 125 1.02 -1.09 19.53
C ALA A 125 1.63 -0.97 20.94
N GLY A 126 1.78 -2.09 21.66
CA GLY A 126 2.32 -2.14 23.02
C GLY A 126 3.78 -2.58 23.14
N ASP A 127 4.42 -3.02 22.05
CA ASP A 127 5.75 -3.63 22.07
C ASP A 127 6.67 -3.01 21.00
N PRO A 128 7.71 -2.24 21.37
CA PRO A 128 8.60 -1.60 20.42
C PRO A 128 9.36 -2.55 19.47
N ALA A 129 9.69 -3.76 19.94
CA ALA A 129 10.40 -4.73 19.12
C ALA A 129 9.46 -5.35 18.08
N LEU A 130 8.23 -5.69 18.48
CA LEU A 130 7.20 -6.14 17.55
C LEU A 130 6.79 -5.03 16.57
N TYR A 131 6.65 -3.80 17.04
CA TYR A 131 6.37 -2.64 16.19
C TYR A 131 7.39 -2.49 15.08
N LYS A 132 8.69 -2.54 15.42
CA LYS A 132 9.75 -2.48 14.40
C LYS A 132 9.65 -3.62 13.40
N GLN A 133 9.40 -4.85 13.84
CA GLN A 133 9.25 -6.00 12.94
C GLN A 133 8.03 -5.85 12.01
N ALA A 134 6.90 -5.42 12.56
CA ALA A 134 5.66 -5.18 11.82
C ALA A 134 5.84 -4.08 10.76
N VAL A 135 6.55 -2.99 11.10
CA VAL A 135 6.87 -1.91 10.15
C VAL A 135 7.71 -2.43 8.98
N GLU A 136 8.75 -3.23 9.24
CA GLU A 136 9.57 -3.80 8.16
C GLU A 136 8.77 -4.78 7.28
N LEU A 137 7.90 -5.61 7.88
CA LEU A 137 7.04 -6.51 7.12
C LEU A 137 6.00 -5.74 6.29
N GLN A 138 5.45 -4.65 6.80
CA GLN A 138 4.51 -3.78 6.07
C GLN A 138 5.19 -3.15 4.85
N ARG A 139 6.43 -2.70 5.00
CA ARG A 139 7.22 -2.15 3.89
C ARG A 139 7.47 -3.20 2.81
N ALA A 140 7.86 -4.41 3.21
CA ALA A 140 8.07 -5.51 2.29
C ALA A 140 6.78 -5.92 1.57
N GLU A 141 5.65 -5.98 2.27
CA GLU A 141 4.33 -6.25 1.70
C GLU A 141 3.92 -5.18 0.69
N TRP A 142 4.03 -3.90 1.07
CA TRP A 142 3.69 -2.80 0.19
C TRP A 142 4.54 -2.84 -1.08
N LEU A 143 5.86 -3.03 -0.95
CA LEU A 143 6.77 -3.06 -2.09
C LEU A 143 6.43 -4.22 -3.02
N ALA A 144 6.20 -5.42 -2.48
CA ALA A 144 5.86 -6.59 -3.28
C ALA A 144 4.53 -6.42 -4.03
N LEU A 145 3.51 -5.82 -3.40
CA LEU A 145 2.24 -5.52 -4.07
C LEU A 145 2.39 -4.40 -5.11
N PHE A 146 3.18 -3.37 -4.80
CA PHE A 146 3.47 -2.28 -5.71
C PHE A 146 4.17 -2.77 -6.97
N ASP A 147 5.22 -3.56 -6.83
CA ASP A 147 5.99 -4.14 -7.94
C ASP A 147 5.10 -5.04 -8.81
N HIS A 148 4.22 -5.84 -8.20
CA HIS A 148 3.23 -6.66 -8.93
C HIS A 148 2.28 -5.79 -9.78
N CYS A 149 1.81 -4.67 -9.24
CA CYS A 149 0.94 -3.74 -9.95
C CYS A 149 1.68 -3.03 -11.10
N VAL A 150 2.90 -2.56 -10.86
CA VAL A 150 3.77 -1.92 -11.86
C VAL A 150 4.05 -2.88 -13.02
N ALA A 151 4.51 -4.10 -12.71
CA ALA A 151 4.80 -5.12 -13.72
C ALA A 151 3.56 -5.56 -14.51
N SER A 152 2.37 -5.44 -13.93
CA SER A 152 1.10 -5.73 -14.62
C SER A 152 0.58 -4.55 -15.44
N PHE A 153 0.96 -3.33 -15.07
CA PHE A 153 0.66 -2.12 -15.85
C PHE A 153 1.55 -1.97 -17.09
N ASP A 154 2.74 -2.58 -17.09
CA ASP A 154 3.68 -2.57 -18.21
C ASP A 154 3.41 -3.63 -19.28
N ARG A 155 2.53 -4.59 -19.01
CA ARG A 155 2.10 -5.63 -19.94
C ARG A 155 0.94 -5.17 -20.82
#